data_AF-A0A0C1Z3I6-F1
#
_entry.id   AF-A0A0C1Z3I6-F1
#
_cell.length_a   1.000
_cell.length_b   1.000
_cell.length_c   1.000
_cell.angle_alpha   90.00
_cell.angle_beta   90.00
_cell.angle_gamma   90.00
#
_symmetry.space_group_name_H-M   'P 1'
#
loop_
_entity.id
_entity.type
_entity.pdbx_description
1 polymer ?
#
loop_
_entity_poly.entity_id
_entity_poly.type
_entity_poly.pdbx_seq_one_letter_code
_entity_poly.pdbx_strand_id
1 'polypeptide(L)'
;MSRVRVVVAAALMCGCTSPNPAFNDRQSAVDDESGDGPGDGDGDPSTGDGDPTTDTGDGDGDGDGDTTTTGDGDGDDTGSACQPELTDCDGLCVDLVSDPDNCGACGDTCGADQICMATDCVDVKYVFVTSTRSNGLLGGIAGATFICAEAAESANLPGEYAPWLSTADNYPDKYYSQVGPYVRTDLVVVAQSWADLVDGSIQAPIDRDESGAPMQPAPAEDCQLPYAVWTGTSNGGVYVEPNCTEWVNNGSQQEKHGVVGDAKGMSGWSAAQQCAQHCSAQLPIYCFQQ
;
A
#
# COMPACT_ATOMS: atom_id res chain seq x y z
N MET A 1 36.24 -38.80 -33.41
CA MET A 1 36.36 -37.39 -33.85
C MET A 1 34.93 -36.88 -34.04
N SER A 2 34.36 -35.88 -33.38
CA SER A 2 34.75 -34.92 -32.35
C SER A 2 33.44 -34.56 -31.62
N ARG A 3 33.41 -34.55 -30.28
CA ARG A 3 32.23 -34.10 -29.50
C ARG A 3 32.33 -32.58 -29.33
N VAL A 4 31.41 -31.84 -29.92
CA VAL A 4 31.31 -30.38 -29.72
C VAL A 4 30.71 -30.13 -28.33
N ARG A 5 31.52 -29.60 -27.41
CA ARG A 5 31.08 -29.06 -26.12
C ARG A 5 30.67 -27.61 -26.34
N VAL A 6 29.39 -27.30 -26.14
CA VAL A 6 28.93 -25.91 -26.02
C VAL A 6 29.29 -25.47 -24.60
N VAL A 7 30.20 -24.51 -24.50
CA VAL A 7 30.54 -23.82 -23.25
C VAL A 7 29.52 -22.69 -23.09
N VAL A 8 28.59 -22.85 -22.15
CA VAL A 8 27.75 -21.74 -21.68
C VAL A 8 28.62 -20.90 -20.75
N ALA A 9 28.96 -19.70 -21.19
CA ALA A 9 29.64 -18.72 -20.35
C ALA A 9 28.60 -18.12 -19.38
N ALA A 10 28.67 -18.54 -18.12
CA ALA A 10 27.99 -17.86 -17.02
C ALA A 10 28.74 -16.54 -16.76
N ALA A 11 28.12 -15.41 -17.11
CA ALA A 11 28.58 -14.11 -16.68
C ALA A 11 28.11 -13.89 -15.23
N LEU A 12 29.01 -14.12 -14.28
CA LEU A 12 28.92 -13.55 -12.94
C LEU A 12 29.05 -12.03 -13.07
N MET A 13 27.99 -11.28 -12.80
CA MET A 13 28.08 -9.87 -12.42
C MET A 13 27.80 -9.79 -10.92
N CYS A 14 28.86 -9.45 -10.19
CA CYS A 14 28.86 -9.23 -8.75
C CYS A 14 28.18 -7.89 -8.43
N GLY A 15 27.16 -7.94 -7.57
CA GLY A 15 27.03 -7.11 -6.37
C GLY A 15 26.94 -5.59 -6.51
N CYS A 16 25.72 -5.08 -6.35
CA CYS A 16 25.43 -3.87 -5.57
C CYS A 16 24.11 -4.09 -4.82
N THR A 17 24.13 -4.90 -3.76
CA THR A 17 23.06 -4.93 -2.77
C THR A 17 23.28 -3.79 -1.79
N SER A 18 22.63 -2.65 -2.04
CA SER A 18 22.31 -1.71 -0.97
C SER A 18 21.01 -2.20 -0.32
N PRO A 19 20.94 -2.35 1.01
CA PRO A 19 19.68 -2.60 1.68
C PRO A 19 18.74 -1.41 1.40
N ASN A 20 17.56 -1.68 0.84
CA ASN A 20 16.51 -0.68 0.70
C ASN A 20 15.87 -0.43 2.08
N PRO A 21 15.90 0.79 2.64
CA PRO A 21 15.35 1.07 3.97
C PRO A 21 13.81 1.18 4.02
N ALA A 22 13.10 0.79 2.95
CA ALA A 22 11.65 1.02 2.84
C ALA A 22 10.75 0.14 3.73
N PHE A 23 11.29 -0.83 4.49
CA PHE A 23 10.47 -1.79 5.25
C PHE A 23 10.85 -1.99 6.71
N ASN A 24 11.69 -1.13 7.31
CA ASN A 24 12.06 -1.30 8.71
C ASN A 24 12.11 0.02 9.46
N ASP A 25 10.93 0.53 9.83
CA ASP A 25 10.74 1.44 10.96
C ASP A 25 9.27 1.41 11.43
N ARG A 26 8.91 0.30 12.10
CA ARG A 26 7.87 0.29 13.15
C ARG A 26 8.34 -0.61 14.29
N GLN A 27 9.46 -0.22 14.89
CA GLN A 27 9.88 -0.82 16.16
C GLN A 27 9.91 0.25 17.23
N SER A 28 9.01 0.05 18.19
CA SER A 28 8.74 0.81 19.39
C SER A 28 10.03 1.20 20.11
N ALA A 29 10.24 2.50 20.28
CA ALA A 29 11.20 3.04 21.24
C ALA A 29 10.42 3.56 22.45
N VAL A 30 10.13 2.65 23.37
CA VAL A 30 9.92 2.97 24.78
C VAL A 30 11.24 2.60 25.45
N ASP A 31 11.93 3.57 26.03
CA ASP A 31 12.70 3.40 27.27
C ASP A 31 13.28 4.76 27.70
N ASP A 32 12.76 5.20 28.84
CA ASP A 32 13.43 5.90 29.94
C ASP A 32 14.91 6.28 29.76
N GLU A 33 15.22 7.57 29.91
CA GLU A 33 16.29 7.96 30.83
C GLU A 33 16.14 9.40 31.33
N SER A 34 15.94 9.49 32.64
CA SER A 34 15.99 10.64 33.54
C SER A 34 17.31 11.42 33.50
N GLY A 35 17.23 12.75 33.57
CA GLY A 35 18.39 13.62 33.79
C GLY A 35 18.01 15.03 34.28
N ASP A 36 18.10 15.23 35.60
CA ASP A 36 18.02 16.52 36.29
C ASP A 36 19.19 17.46 35.94
N GLY A 37 18.91 18.78 35.88
CA GLY A 37 19.85 19.81 36.32
C GLY A 37 20.07 21.02 35.40
N PRO A 38 20.44 22.19 35.98
CA PRO A 38 19.69 23.43 35.76
C PRO A 38 20.40 24.45 34.87
N GLY A 39 19.62 25.28 34.18
CA GLY A 39 20.08 26.42 33.41
C GLY A 39 19.59 27.73 34.01
N ASP A 40 20.50 28.41 34.71
CA ASP A 40 20.36 29.80 35.15
C ASP A 40 20.26 30.74 33.93
N GLY A 41 19.31 31.67 34.00
CA GLY A 41 19.11 32.70 32.98
C GLY A 41 18.63 34.00 33.62
N ASP A 42 19.60 34.78 34.10
CA ASP A 42 19.44 36.17 34.54
C ASP A 42 19.21 37.13 33.36
N GLY A 43 18.34 38.12 33.57
CA GLY A 43 18.24 39.37 32.80
C GLY A 43 16.78 39.74 32.51
N ASP A 44 16.29 40.95 32.72
CA ASP A 44 16.81 42.26 33.16
C ASP A 44 15.55 43.10 33.50
N PRO A 45 15.59 44.07 34.44
CA PRO A 45 14.42 44.76 34.96
C PRO A 45 14.21 46.15 34.33
N SER A 46 12.96 46.56 34.10
CA SER A 46 12.57 47.98 34.17
C SER A 46 11.05 48.11 34.25
N THR A 47 10.50 48.53 35.40
CA THR A 47 10.06 49.90 35.77
C THR A 47 8.73 50.37 35.16
N GLY A 48 7.85 50.80 36.07
CA GLY A 48 6.68 51.66 35.81
C GLY A 48 5.37 50.92 36.09
N ASP A 49 4.40 51.43 36.86
CA ASP A 49 4.24 52.68 37.61
C ASP A 49 3.19 52.39 38.69
N GLY A 50 3.28 53.08 39.83
CA GLY A 50 2.28 52.95 40.89
C GLY A 50 1.00 53.72 40.61
N ASP A 51 -0.11 53.25 41.17
CA ASP A 51 -1.15 54.12 41.75
C ASP A 51 -1.95 53.34 42.82
N PRO A 52 -2.22 53.91 44.00
CA PRO A 52 -2.82 53.20 45.13
C PRO A 52 -4.32 53.50 45.25
N THR A 53 -5.12 52.52 45.64
CA THR A 53 -6.32 52.83 46.44
C THR A 53 -6.57 51.75 47.49
N THR A 54 -6.83 52.27 48.68
CA THR A 54 -7.32 51.61 49.89
C THR A 54 -8.74 51.08 49.68
N ASP A 55 -9.01 49.85 50.06
CA ASP A 55 -10.25 49.56 50.76
C ASP A 55 -10.11 48.40 51.75
N THR A 56 -10.63 48.64 52.93
CA THR A 56 -10.71 47.77 54.10
C THR A 56 -12.02 47.01 54.04
N GLY A 57 -11.98 45.68 54.21
CA GLY A 57 -13.18 44.87 54.29
C GLY A 57 -12.94 43.60 55.09
N ASP A 58 -13.07 43.74 56.41
CA ASP A 58 -13.19 42.63 57.36
C ASP A 58 -14.45 41.79 57.05
N GLY A 59 -14.31 40.47 57.13
CA GLY A 59 -15.41 39.53 56.93
C GLY A 59 -15.09 38.20 57.59
N ASP A 60 -15.18 38.17 58.92
CA ASP A 60 -15.19 36.96 59.74
C ASP A 60 -16.41 36.09 59.37
N GLY A 61 -16.16 34.81 59.08
CA GLY A 61 -17.18 33.81 58.80
C GLY A 61 -16.72 32.45 59.29
N ASP A 62 -16.82 32.23 60.60
CA ASP A 62 -16.72 30.91 61.22
C ASP A 62 -17.87 30.01 60.74
N GLY A 63 -17.51 28.84 60.20
CA GLY A 63 -18.44 27.80 59.78
C GLY A 63 -17.80 26.42 59.95
N ASP A 64 -17.73 25.95 61.19
CA ASP A 64 -17.43 24.56 61.53
C ASP A 64 -18.59 23.65 61.07
N GLY A 65 -18.26 22.63 60.28
CA GLY A 65 -19.21 21.68 59.73
C GLY A 65 -18.54 20.42 59.18
N ASP A 66 -17.91 19.69 60.10
CA ASP A 66 -17.73 18.22 60.10
C ASP A 66 -18.29 17.46 58.88
N THR A 67 -17.39 17.02 57.99
CA THR A 67 -17.38 15.61 57.59
C THR A 67 -15.95 15.15 57.34
N THR A 68 -15.55 14.21 58.18
CA THR A 68 -14.40 13.35 58.02
C THR A 68 -14.53 12.50 56.73
N THR A 69 -13.83 12.88 55.67
CA THR A 69 -13.14 11.91 54.82
C THR A 69 -11.98 12.61 54.12
N THR A 70 -10.82 12.59 54.77
CA THR A 70 -9.52 12.69 54.08
C THR A 70 -9.40 11.48 53.18
N GLY A 71 -9.77 11.70 51.93
CA GLY A 71 -9.35 10.95 50.78
C GLY A 71 -9.27 11.98 49.67
N ASP A 72 -8.19 12.77 49.69
CA ASP A 72 -7.73 13.60 48.57
C ASP A 72 -7.30 12.69 47.42
N GLY A 73 -8.20 11.82 46.99
CA GLY A 73 -8.18 11.28 45.65
C GLY A 73 -8.84 12.34 44.81
N ASP A 74 -8.03 13.25 44.26
CA ASP A 74 -8.36 13.96 43.03
C ASP A 74 -8.63 12.88 41.97
N GLY A 75 -9.83 12.31 42.05
CA GLY A 75 -10.42 11.45 41.04
C GLY A 75 -10.79 12.34 39.88
N ASP A 76 -9.77 12.82 39.19
CA ASP A 76 -9.83 13.02 37.75
C ASP A 76 -9.98 11.61 37.13
N ASP A 77 -11.13 10.99 37.41
CA ASP A 77 -11.64 9.83 36.68
C ASP A 77 -12.23 10.36 35.38
N THR A 78 -11.40 11.07 34.61
CA THR A 78 -11.44 11.00 33.17
C THR A 78 -10.80 9.67 32.77
N GLY A 79 -11.38 8.57 33.28
CA GLY A 79 -11.22 7.26 32.67
C GLY A 79 -11.43 7.46 31.19
N SER A 80 -10.33 7.36 30.46
CA SER A 80 -10.18 7.65 29.04
C SER A 80 -10.99 6.62 28.27
N ALA A 81 -12.31 6.73 28.36
CA ALA A 81 -13.21 5.84 27.68
C ALA A 81 -13.07 6.17 26.21
N CYS A 82 -12.37 5.29 25.50
CA CYS A 82 -12.25 5.37 24.06
C CYS A 82 -13.62 5.52 23.40
N GLN A 83 -13.64 6.11 22.20
CA GLN A 83 -14.86 6.18 21.43
C GLN A 83 -15.46 4.77 21.28
N PRO A 84 -16.79 4.63 21.20
CA PRO A 84 -17.40 3.36 20.85
C PRO A 84 -16.70 2.77 19.61
N GLU A 85 -16.45 1.46 19.63
CA GLU A 85 -15.68 0.70 18.63
C GLU A 85 -14.13 0.76 18.76
N LEU A 86 -13.58 1.62 19.61
CA LEU A 86 -12.14 1.63 19.91
C LEU A 86 -11.83 0.95 21.25
N THR A 87 -10.64 0.35 21.35
CA THR A 87 -10.16 -0.29 22.57
C THR A 87 -9.02 0.50 23.18
N ASP A 88 -9.01 0.63 24.50
CA ASP A 88 -7.89 1.22 25.25
C ASP A 88 -6.73 0.21 25.32
N CYS A 89 -5.66 0.51 24.60
CA CYS A 89 -4.40 -0.21 24.61
C CYS A 89 -3.32 0.68 25.22
N ASP A 90 -3.15 0.55 26.54
CA ASP A 90 -2.17 1.29 27.34
C ASP A 90 -2.28 2.82 27.20
N GLY A 91 -3.51 3.34 27.21
CA GLY A 91 -3.82 4.77 27.11
C GLY A 91 -4.01 5.27 25.68
N LEU A 92 -3.85 4.40 24.67
CA LEU A 92 -4.12 4.71 23.27
C LEU A 92 -5.42 4.02 22.82
N CYS A 93 -6.32 4.80 22.25
CA CYS A 93 -7.53 4.27 21.64
C CYS A 93 -7.24 3.76 20.23
N VAL A 94 -7.24 2.43 20.07
CA VAL A 94 -6.92 1.76 18.81
C VAL A 94 -8.12 1.01 18.24
N ASP A 95 -8.15 0.87 16.92
CA ASP A 95 -9.16 0.06 16.23
C ASP A 95 -8.60 -1.35 16.02
N LEU A 96 -9.04 -2.30 16.85
CA LEU A 96 -8.61 -3.69 16.77
C LEU A 96 -9.06 -4.40 15.48
N VAL A 97 -9.93 -3.78 14.68
CA VAL A 97 -10.46 -4.38 13.45
C VAL A 97 -9.59 -4.06 12.23
N SER A 98 -8.79 -2.99 12.30
CA SER A 98 -8.02 -2.48 11.15
C SER A 98 -6.58 -2.06 11.46
N ASP A 99 -6.21 -1.91 12.73
CA ASP A 99 -4.86 -1.55 13.13
C ASP A 99 -3.92 -2.78 13.00
N PRO A 100 -2.95 -2.76 12.07
CA PRO A 100 -2.01 -3.87 11.91
C PRO A 100 -1.08 -4.07 13.11
N ASP A 101 -0.93 -3.09 14.00
CA ASP A 101 -0.08 -3.21 15.20
C ASP A 101 -0.88 -3.72 16.41
N ASN A 102 -2.21 -3.77 16.33
CA ASN A 102 -3.13 -4.14 17.41
C ASN A 102 -4.31 -4.99 16.91
N CYS A 103 -4.08 -5.94 16.02
CA CYS A 103 -5.16 -6.66 15.34
C CYS A 103 -5.84 -7.69 16.24
N GLY A 104 -7.11 -7.48 16.55
CA GLY A 104 -7.91 -8.36 17.42
C GLY A 104 -7.60 -8.23 18.92
N ALA A 105 -6.38 -7.81 19.29
CA ALA A 105 -5.99 -7.48 20.66
C ALA A 105 -4.86 -6.45 20.70
N CYS A 106 -4.74 -5.75 21.83
CA CYS A 106 -3.64 -4.80 22.08
C CYS A 106 -2.28 -5.49 21.93
N GLY A 107 -1.40 -4.91 21.10
CA GLY A 107 -0.06 -5.43 20.83
C GLY A 107 -0.02 -6.71 19.97
N ASP A 108 -1.15 -7.17 19.42
CA ASP A 108 -1.17 -8.29 18.48
C ASP A 108 -0.85 -7.78 17.06
N THR A 109 0.44 -7.77 16.71
CA THR A 109 0.94 -7.20 15.46
C THR A 109 0.93 -8.21 14.32
N CYS A 110 0.37 -7.82 13.18
CA CYS A 110 0.38 -8.61 11.95
C CYS A 110 1.78 -8.71 11.32
N GLY A 111 2.03 -9.83 10.63
CA GLY A 111 3.27 -10.04 9.88
C GLY A 111 3.43 -9.07 8.70
N ALA A 112 4.65 -9.00 8.14
CA ALA A 112 4.98 -8.07 7.05
C ALA A 112 4.10 -8.20 5.80
N ASP A 113 3.60 -9.42 5.51
CA ASP A 113 2.74 -9.73 4.37
C ASP A 113 1.28 -9.95 4.78
N GLN A 114 0.87 -9.31 5.87
CA GLN A 114 -0.47 -9.41 6.43
C GLN A 114 -1.08 -8.03 6.66
N ILE A 115 -2.41 -7.98 6.57
CA ILE A 115 -3.18 -6.82 7.02
C ILE A 115 -4.15 -7.24 8.11
N CYS A 116 -4.51 -6.30 8.97
CA CYS A 116 -5.60 -6.52 9.91
C CYS A 116 -6.94 -6.41 9.16
N MET A 117 -7.68 -7.51 9.12
CA MET A 117 -9.00 -7.56 8.52
C MET A 117 -9.94 -8.31 9.43
N ALA A 118 -10.98 -7.61 9.91
CA ALA A 118 -12.01 -8.20 10.76
C ALA A 118 -11.43 -8.90 12.01
N THR A 119 -10.48 -8.24 12.68
CA THR A 119 -9.77 -8.73 13.89
C THR A 119 -8.77 -9.87 13.69
N ASP A 120 -8.55 -10.32 12.45
CA ASP A 120 -7.57 -11.34 12.13
C ASP A 120 -6.45 -10.77 11.24
N CYS A 121 -5.22 -11.23 11.47
CA CYS A 121 -4.13 -11.00 10.53
C CYS A 121 -4.28 -11.95 9.33
N VAL A 122 -4.52 -11.38 8.16
CA VAL A 122 -4.80 -12.12 6.92
C VAL A 122 -3.66 -11.92 5.92
N ASP A 123 -3.16 -13.02 5.37
CA ASP A 123 -2.15 -13.01 4.29
C ASP A 123 -2.70 -12.31 3.04
N VAL A 124 -1.90 -11.42 2.46
CA VAL A 124 -2.29 -10.61 1.29
C VAL A 124 -1.79 -11.19 -0.03
N LYS A 125 -2.39 -10.72 -1.13
CA LYS A 125 -1.85 -10.85 -2.49
C LYS A 125 -1.36 -9.51 -3.00
N TYR A 126 -0.07 -9.40 -3.31
CA TYR A 126 0.49 -8.19 -3.89
C TYR A 126 0.07 -8.00 -5.35
N VAL A 127 -0.28 -6.76 -5.69
CA VAL A 127 -0.57 -6.30 -7.05
C VAL A 127 0.19 -5.00 -7.35
N PHE A 128 0.76 -4.91 -8.54
CA PHE A 128 1.54 -3.73 -8.96
C PHE A 128 1.52 -3.54 -10.48
N VAL A 129 1.91 -2.35 -10.94
CA VAL A 129 2.24 -2.09 -12.35
C VAL A 129 3.74 -2.24 -12.57
N THR A 130 4.18 -2.84 -13.67
CA THR A 130 5.63 -2.95 -13.89
C THR A 130 6.29 -1.57 -14.07
N SER A 131 7.44 -1.34 -13.45
CA SER A 131 8.24 -0.12 -13.69
C SER A 131 8.77 -0.08 -15.13
N THR A 132 9.07 -1.25 -15.68
CA THR A 132 9.49 -1.44 -17.06
C THR A 132 8.29 -1.44 -18.00
N ARG A 133 8.50 -0.91 -19.21
CA ARG A 133 7.48 -0.80 -20.25
C ARG A 133 7.80 -1.74 -21.38
N SER A 134 6.76 -2.30 -21.97
CA SER A 134 6.85 -3.20 -23.11
C SER A 134 5.86 -2.81 -24.19
N ASN A 135 6.16 -3.19 -25.42
CA ASN A 135 5.14 -3.20 -26.46
C ASN A 135 4.17 -4.37 -26.23
N GLY A 136 3.05 -4.38 -26.96
CA GLY A 136 2.06 -5.46 -26.90
C GLY A 136 2.53 -6.80 -27.49
N LEU A 137 3.81 -6.94 -27.87
CA LEU A 137 4.41 -8.15 -28.42
C LEU A 137 5.14 -8.95 -27.33
N LEU A 138 4.43 -9.24 -26.25
CA LEU A 138 4.97 -9.76 -24.99
C LEU A 138 5.48 -11.21 -25.07
N GLY A 139 5.27 -11.90 -26.19
CA GLY A 139 5.60 -13.33 -26.32
C GLY A 139 4.51 -14.24 -25.77
N GLY A 140 3.27 -13.77 -25.77
CA GLY A 140 2.11 -14.42 -25.15
C GLY A 140 2.10 -14.25 -23.63
N ILE A 141 1.14 -14.90 -22.97
CA ILE A 141 1.01 -14.87 -21.50
C ILE A 141 2.31 -15.32 -20.82
N ALA A 142 2.98 -16.35 -21.36
CA ALA A 142 4.22 -16.87 -20.79
C ALA A 142 5.36 -15.82 -20.77
N GLY A 143 5.49 -15.01 -21.82
CA GLY A 143 6.50 -13.95 -21.84
C GLY A 143 6.15 -12.80 -20.89
N ALA A 144 4.86 -12.45 -20.78
CA ALA A 144 4.41 -11.48 -19.78
C ALA A 144 4.56 -12.00 -18.33
N THR A 145 4.40 -13.30 -18.09
CA THR A 145 4.68 -13.94 -16.79
C THR A 145 6.15 -13.77 -16.42
N PHE A 146 7.06 -13.92 -17.39
CA PHE A 146 8.49 -13.70 -17.15
C PHE A 146 8.77 -12.25 -16.74
N ILE A 147 8.14 -11.27 -17.39
CA ILE A 147 8.25 -9.85 -17.02
C ILE A 147 7.80 -9.63 -15.57
N CYS A 148 6.67 -10.20 -15.17
CA CYS A 148 6.19 -10.09 -13.79
C CYS A 148 7.12 -10.76 -12.78
N ALA A 149 7.65 -11.94 -13.10
CA ALA A 149 8.60 -12.65 -12.24
C ALA A 149 9.91 -11.85 -12.05
N GLU A 150 10.47 -11.30 -13.13
CA GLU A 150 11.68 -10.47 -13.05
C GLU A 150 11.45 -9.20 -12.23
N ALA A 151 10.32 -8.52 -12.43
CA ALA A 151 9.97 -7.33 -11.66
C ALA A 151 9.86 -7.66 -10.15
N ALA A 152 9.11 -8.70 -9.80
CA ALA A 152 8.96 -9.13 -8.41
C ALA A 152 10.29 -9.55 -7.76
N GLU A 153 11.13 -10.31 -8.47
CA GLU A 153 12.46 -10.70 -8.00
C GLU A 153 13.35 -9.47 -7.75
N SER A 154 13.32 -8.49 -8.64
CA SER A 154 14.12 -7.27 -8.51
C SER A 154 13.76 -6.42 -7.28
N ALA A 155 12.51 -6.53 -6.81
CA ALA A 155 12.00 -5.88 -5.63
C ALA A 155 11.97 -6.78 -4.38
N ASN A 156 12.42 -8.04 -4.50
CA ASN A 156 12.39 -9.04 -3.42
C ASN A 156 10.96 -9.27 -2.87
N LEU A 157 9.95 -9.25 -3.75
CA LEU A 157 8.57 -9.55 -3.38
C LEU A 157 8.35 -11.07 -3.29
N PRO A 158 7.55 -11.56 -2.32
CA PRO A 158 7.31 -12.99 -2.14
C PRO A 158 6.38 -13.57 -3.20
N GLY A 159 6.50 -14.88 -3.44
CA GLY A 159 5.55 -15.66 -4.26
C GLY A 159 5.77 -15.61 -5.77
N GLU A 160 4.82 -16.18 -6.50
CA GLU A 160 4.79 -16.18 -7.97
C GLU A 160 3.79 -15.16 -8.48
N TYR A 161 4.05 -14.57 -9.66
CA TYR A 161 3.21 -13.51 -10.22
C TYR A 161 2.72 -13.86 -11.62
N ALA A 162 1.44 -13.58 -11.87
CA ALA A 162 0.82 -13.70 -13.18
C ALA A 162 0.46 -12.32 -13.75
N PRO A 163 0.58 -12.11 -15.07
CA PRO A 163 0.31 -10.83 -15.70
C PRO A 163 -1.18 -10.68 -15.99
N TRP A 164 -1.83 -9.61 -15.51
CA TRP A 164 -3.27 -9.36 -15.77
C TRP A 164 -3.56 -9.06 -17.24
N LEU A 165 -3.51 -10.12 -18.03
CA LEU A 165 -3.59 -10.14 -19.47
C LEU A 165 -4.48 -11.31 -19.86
N SER A 166 -5.26 -11.13 -20.92
CA SER A 166 -6.09 -12.20 -21.43
C SER A 166 -5.82 -12.54 -22.88
N THR A 167 -5.96 -13.82 -23.16
CA THR A 167 -6.14 -14.43 -24.47
C THR A 167 -7.52 -15.07 -24.56
N ALA A 168 -7.92 -15.48 -25.77
CA ALA A 168 -9.21 -16.16 -25.96
C ALA A 168 -9.38 -17.40 -25.06
N ASP A 169 -8.29 -18.10 -24.75
CA ASP A 169 -8.31 -19.34 -23.96
C ASP A 169 -7.80 -19.17 -22.51
N ASN A 170 -7.10 -18.08 -22.20
CA ASN A 170 -6.43 -17.84 -20.92
C ASN A 170 -6.73 -16.43 -20.40
N TYR A 171 -7.45 -16.32 -19.29
CA TYR A 171 -7.81 -15.04 -18.68
C TYR A 171 -7.90 -15.18 -17.15
N PRO A 172 -7.72 -14.09 -16.39
CA PRO A 172 -7.61 -14.12 -14.93
C PRO A 172 -8.73 -14.89 -14.21
N ASP A 173 -9.99 -14.62 -14.52
CA ASP A 173 -11.14 -15.27 -13.85
C ASP A 173 -11.18 -16.79 -13.99
N LYS A 174 -10.51 -17.35 -15.00
CA LYS A 174 -10.45 -18.80 -15.23
C LYS A 174 -9.31 -19.48 -14.49
N TYR A 175 -8.19 -18.80 -14.26
CA TYR A 175 -6.94 -19.46 -13.86
C TYR A 175 -6.25 -18.88 -12.62
N TYR A 176 -6.64 -17.69 -12.17
CA TYR A 176 -5.95 -17.05 -11.07
C TYR A 176 -6.40 -17.59 -9.72
N SER A 177 -5.51 -17.46 -8.75
CA SER A 177 -5.86 -17.62 -7.35
C SER A 177 -6.92 -16.59 -6.96
N GLN A 178 -8.07 -17.06 -6.48
CA GLN A 178 -9.21 -16.23 -6.06
C GLN A 178 -9.27 -16.09 -4.54
N VAL A 179 -8.09 -16.09 -3.88
CA VAL A 179 -7.96 -16.11 -2.42
C VAL A 179 -7.16 -14.89 -1.95
N GLY A 180 -7.68 -14.28 -0.89
CA GLY A 180 -7.03 -13.20 -0.17
C GLY A 180 -7.48 -11.81 -0.61
N PRO A 181 -7.21 -10.80 0.23
CA PRO A 181 -7.27 -9.41 -0.18
C PRO A 181 -6.09 -9.10 -1.11
N TYR A 182 -6.35 -8.25 -2.10
CA TYR A 182 -5.35 -7.75 -3.03
C TYR A 182 -4.88 -6.39 -2.54
N VAL A 183 -3.59 -6.25 -2.33
CA VAL A 183 -2.97 -5.03 -1.83
C VAL A 183 -1.88 -4.56 -2.76
N ARG A 184 -1.64 -3.28 -2.76
CA ARG A 184 -0.50 -2.68 -3.44
C ARG A 184 0.79 -2.91 -2.64
N THR A 185 1.94 -2.61 -3.23
CA THR A 185 3.26 -2.75 -2.59
C THR A 185 3.46 -1.91 -1.31
N ASP A 186 2.57 -0.96 -1.02
CA ASP A 186 2.50 -0.19 0.22
C ASP A 186 1.37 -0.64 1.16
N LEU A 187 0.85 -1.86 0.98
CA LEU A 187 -0.22 -2.50 1.76
C LEU A 187 -1.58 -1.79 1.71
N VAL A 188 -1.75 -0.80 0.82
CA VAL A 188 -3.07 -0.22 0.56
C VAL A 188 -3.95 -1.26 -0.11
N VAL A 189 -5.13 -1.51 0.48
CA VAL A 189 -6.11 -2.46 -0.05
C VAL A 189 -6.67 -1.96 -1.38
N VAL A 190 -6.43 -2.75 -2.43
CA VAL A 190 -7.01 -2.57 -3.76
C VAL A 190 -8.37 -3.26 -3.81
N ALA A 191 -8.47 -4.45 -3.25
CA ALA A 191 -9.72 -5.19 -3.12
C ALA A 191 -9.67 -6.13 -1.90
N GLN A 192 -10.78 -6.27 -1.19
CA GLN A 192 -10.88 -7.15 0.00
C GLN A 192 -10.97 -8.64 -0.35
N SER A 193 -11.35 -8.97 -1.59
CA SER A 193 -11.47 -10.34 -2.07
C SER A 193 -11.45 -10.39 -3.60
N TRP A 194 -11.44 -11.60 -4.18
CA TRP A 194 -11.63 -11.76 -5.62
C TRP A 194 -12.94 -11.14 -6.10
N ALA A 195 -14.04 -11.36 -5.36
CA ALA A 195 -15.34 -10.83 -5.71
C ALA A 195 -15.34 -9.29 -5.76
N ASP A 196 -14.64 -8.64 -4.82
CA ASP A 196 -14.47 -7.19 -4.79
C ASP A 196 -13.56 -6.70 -5.94
N LEU A 197 -12.50 -7.44 -6.26
CA LEU A 197 -11.60 -7.11 -7.37
C LEU A 197 -12.32 -7.07 -8.72
N VAL A 198 -13.30 -7.96 -8.92
CA VAL A 198 -13.99 -8.15 -10.21
C VAL A 198 -15.43 -7.60 -10.25
N ASP A 199 -15.89 -6.89 -9.22
CA ASP A 199 -17.27 -6.36 -9.18
C ASP A 199 -17.52 -5.17 -10.12
N GLY A 200 -16.44 -4.60 -10.68
CA GLY A 200 -16.46 -3.46 -11.57
C GLY A 200 -15.62 -2.28 -11.08
N SER A 201 -15.33 -2.17 -9.78
CA SER A 201 -14.50 -1.10 -9.22
C SER A 201 -13.59 -1.58 -8.10
N ILE A 202 -12.37 -1.07 -8.08
CA ILE A 202 -11.41 -1.31 -6.98
C ILE A 202 -11.46 -0.17 -5.96
N GLN A 203 -11.04 -0.47 -4.72
CA GLN A 203 -11.04 0.48 -3.59
C GLN A 203 -9.92 1.51 -3.69
N ALA A 204 -8.79 1.11 -4.27
CA ALA A 204 -7.64 1.97 -4.50
C ALA A 204 -7.01 1.68 -5.87
N PRO A 205 -6.46 2.70 -6.54
CA PRO A 205 -5.79 2.52 -7.82
C PRO A 205 -4.49 1.71 -7.68
N ILE A 206 -4.23 0.85 -8.68
CA ILE A 206 -2.98 0.07 -8.80
C ILE A 206 -1.91 0.96 -9.45
N ASP A 207 -1.48 1.99 -8.72
CA ASP A 207 -0.61 3.06 -9.25
C ASP A 207 0.81 3.07 -8.67
N ARG A 208 1.24 1.94 -8.08
CA ARG A 208 2.61 1.72 -7.61
C ARG A 208 3.26 0.58 -8.38
N ASP A 209 4.56 0.72 -8.57
CA ASP A 209 5.38 -0.32 -9.17
C ASP A 209 5.88 -1.37 -8.15
N GLU A 210 6.63 -2.35 -8.64
CA GLU A 210 7.20 -3.44 -7.82
C GLU A 210 8.03 -2.92 -6.64
N SER A 211 8.60 -1.72 -6.76
CA SER A 211 9.43 -1.10 -5.72
C SER A 211 8.63 -0.24 -4.72
N GLY A 212 7.33 -0.06 -4.94
CA GLY A 212 6.49 0.89 -4.20
C GLY A 212 6.50 2.31 -4.76
N ALA A 213 7.27 2.58 -5.81
CA ALA A 213 7.34 3.92 -6.38
C ALA A 213 6.05 4.23 -7.19
N PRO A 214 5.58 5.49 -7.19
CA PRO A 214 4.46 5.88 -8.03
C PRO A 214 4.73 5.64 -9.52
N MET A 215 3.74 5.08 -10.20
CA MET A 215 3.79 4.85 -11.65
C MET A 215 4.12 6.14 -12.42
N GLN A 216 5.11 6.05 -13.30
CA GLN A 216 5.43 7.12 -14.23
C GLN A 216 4.44 7.17 -15.40
N PRO A 217 4.07 8.36 -15.92
CA PRO A 217 3.11 8.48 -17.02
C PRO A 217 3.47 7.63 -18.25
N ALA A 218 2.56 6.75 -18.65
CA ALA A 218 2.68 5.87 -19.82
C ALA A 218 1.46 6.11 -20.71
N PRO A 219 1.50 7.13 -21.59
CA PRO A 219 0.31 7.56 -22.30
C PRO A 219 -0.09 6.55 -23.40
N ALA A 220 -1.37 6.18 -23.41
CA ALA A 220 -2.03 5.63 -24.58
C ALA A 220 -2.70 6.78 -25.33
N GLU A 221 -2.02 7.29 -26.35
CA GLU A 221 -2.44 8.47 -27.11
C GLU A 221 -3.80 8.29 -27.82
N ASP A 222 -4.06 7.09 -28.35
CA ASP A 222 -5.33 6.76 -29.03
C ASP A 222 -6.51 6.78 -28.05
N CYS A 223 -6.21 6.56 -26.77
CA CYS A 223 -7.18 6.52 -25.68
C CYS A 223 -7.21 7.80 -24.84
N GLN A 224 -6.30 8.74 -25.08
CA GLN A 224 -6.11 9.94 -24.25
C GLN A 224 -5.92 9.59 -22.76
N LEU A 225 -5.31 8.44 -22.46
CA LEU A 225 -5.08 7.94 -21.10
C LEU A 225 -3.63 8.17 -20.70
N PRO A 226 -3.33 9.00 -19.69
CA PRO A 226 -1.95 9.31 -19.30
C PRO A 226 -1.24 8.20 -18.51
N TYR A 227 -1.99 7.27 -17.90
CA TYR A 227 -1.46 6.18 -17.07
C TYR A 227 -1.98 4.83 -17.57
N ALA A 228 -1.78 4.57 -18.86
CA ALA A 228 -2.30 3.37 -19.50
C ALA A 228 -1.46 2.12 -19.17
N VAL A 229 -2.13 0.98 -19.10
CA VAL A 229 -1.54 -0.35 -18.81
C VAL A 229 -2.13 -1.37 -19.78
N TRP A 230 -1.32 -2.28 -20.32
CA TRP A 230 -1.85 -3.36 -21.17
C TRP A 230 -2.69 -4.34 -20.35
N THR A 231 -3.86 -4.70 -20.88
CA THR A 231 -4.74 -5.68 -20.24
C THR A 231 -5.34 -6.68 -21.24
N GLY A 232 -6.10 -6.25 -22.24
CA GLY A 232 -6.97 -7.19 -22.98
C GLY A 232 -7.98 -7.90 -22.08
N THR A 233 -8.25 -7.35 -20.89
CA THR A 233 -9.04 -7.98 -19.83
C THR A 233 -10.06 -6.97 -19.34
N SER A 234 -11.31 -7.40 -19.16
CA SER A 234 -12.36 -6.60 -18.52
C SER A 234 -12.09 -6.43 -17.03
N ASN A 235 -12.75 -5.47 -16.36
CA ASN A 235 -12.70 -5.39 -14.90
C ASN A 235 -13.21 -6.68 -14.23
N GLY A 236 -14.06 -7.46 -14.93
CA GLY A 236 -14.54 -8.76 -14.47
C GLY A 236 -13.51 -9.90 -14.57
N GLY A 237 -12.27 -9.63 -14.98
CA GLY A 237 -11.24 -10.67 -15.16
C GLY A 237 -11.44 -11.56 -16.39
N VAL A 238 -12.38 -11.20 -17.28
CA VAL A 238 -12.70 -11.95 -18.51
C VAL A 238 -12.01 -11.33 -19.71
N TYR A 239 -11.64 -12.17 -20.67
CA TYR A 239 -11.04 -11.79 -21.96
C TYR A 239 -11.84 -10.74 -22.74
N VAL A 240 -11.11 -9.77 -23.33
CA VAL A 240 -11.62 -8.71 -24.20
C VAL A 240 -10.71 -8.51 -25.41
N GLU A 241 -11.31 -8.36 -26.59
CA GLU A 241 -10.60 -7.92 -27.80
C GLU A 241 -10.62 -6.39 -27.98
N PRO A 242 -9.58 -5.83 -28.63
CA PRO A 242 -8.41 -6.53 -29.18
C PRO A 242 -7.30 -6.73 -28.14
N ASN A 243 -6.40 -7.69 -28.34
CA ASN A 243 -5.34 -8.05 -27.38
C ASN A 243 -3.97 -8.26 -28.06
N CYS A 244 -3.65 -7.44 -29.07
CA CYS A 244 -2.44 -7.57 -29.87
C CYS A 244 -2.26 -8.95 -30.53
N THR A 245 -3.39 -9.59 -30.87
CA THR A 245 -3.42 -10.96 -31.42
C THR A 245 -2.77 -11.94 -30.46
N GLU A 246 -3.35 -12.06 -29.26
CA GLU A 246 -2.88 -12.95 -28.20
C GLU A 246 -1.48 -12.62 -27.65
N TRP A 247 -1.09 -11.34 -27.72
CA TRP A 247 0.20 -10.82 -27.22
C TRP A 247 1.45 -11.50 -27.82
N VAL A 248 1.32 -12.18 -28.95
CA VAL A 248 2.40 -12.96 -29.55
C VAL A 248 3.49 -12.06 -30.14
N ASN A 249 4.73 -12.55 -30.13
CA ASN A 249 5.85 -11.81 -30.72
C ASN A 249 5.94 -12.07 -32.23
N ASN A 250 5.19 -11.28 -33.02
CA ASN A 250 5.26 -11.29 -34.48
C ASN A 250 5.22 -9.86 -35.02
N GLY A 251 6.22 -9.48 -35.83
CA GLY A 251 6.35 -8.12 -36.36
C GLY A 251 5.15 -7.63 -37.18
N SER A 252 4.35 -8.53 -37.75
CA SER A 252 3.09 -8.17 -38.44
C SER A 252 1.98 -7.66 -37.50
N GLN A 253 2.14 -7.81 -36.19
CA GLN A 253 1.15 -7.43 -35.18
C GLN A 253 1.36 -6.02 -34.62
N GLN A 254 2.42 -5.32 -35.04
CA GLN A 254 2.68 -3.95 -34.59
C GLN A 254 1.52 -3.01 -34.95
N GLU A 255 0.85 -3.25 -36.09
CA GLU A 255 -0.29 -2.46 -36.58
C GLU A 255 -1.62 -2.78 -35.88
N LYS A 256 -1.64 -3.74 -34.96
CA LYS A 256 -2.83 -4.11 -34.20
C LYS A 256 -2.98 -3.23 -32.98
N HIS A 257 -4.09 -3.43 -32.27
CA HIS A 257 -4.38 -2.73 -31.03
C HIS A 257 -4.54 -3.74 -29.88
N GLY A 258 -4.33 -3.28 -28.67
CA GLY A 258 -4.61 -4.02 -27.44
C GLY A 258 -5.45 -3.15 -26.50
N VAL A 259 -6.44 -3.74 -25.82
CA VAL A 259 -7.19 -3.02 -24.79
C VAL A 259 -6.26 -2.63 -23.65
N VAL A 260 -6.47 -1.42 -23.15
CA VAL A 260 -5.72 -0.85 -22.04
C VAL A 260 -6.63 -0.50 -20.86
N GLY A 261 -6.05 -0.59 -19.68
CA GLY A 261 -6.62 -0.06 -18.44
C GLY A 261 -6.03 1.30 -18.07
N ASP A 262 -6.54 1.91 -17.01
CA ASP A 262 -5.99 3.12 -16.39
C ASP A 262 -5.52 2.82 -14.96
N ALA A 263 -4.22 2.83 -14.72
CA ALA A 263 -3.62 2.54 -13.41
C ALA A 263 -4.08 3.47 -12.30
N LYS A 264 -4.54 4.69 -12.64
CA LYS A 264 -5.09 5.65 -11.68
C LYS A 264 -6.61 5.63 -11.59
N GLY A 265 -7.27 4.86 -12.45
CA GLY A 265 -8.72 4.69 -12.45
C GLY A 265 -9.18 3.63 -11.46
N MET A 266 -10.38 3.80 -10.88
CA MET A 266 -11.01 2.79 -10.02
C MET A 266 -12.05 1.95 -10.77
N SER A 267 -12.85 2.56 -11.64
CA SER A 267 -13.89 1.87 -12.44
C SER A 267 -13.46 1.54 -13.87
N GLY A 268 -12.30 2.02 -14.30
CA GLY A 268 -11.70 1.75 -15.61
C GLY A 268 -10.31 1.13 -15.51
N TRP A 269 -10.00 0.56 -14.34
CA TRP A 269 -8.64 0.14 -14.00
C TRP A 269 -8.10 -0.93 -14.96
N SER A 270 -8.97 -1.86 -15.42
CA SER A 270 -8.58 -2.93 -16.34
C SER A 270 -8.99 -2.65 -17.79
N ALA A 271 -10.18 -2.11 -18.05
CA ALA A 271 -10.64 -1.79 -19.41
C ALA A 271 -11.20 -0.38 -19.46
N ALA A 272 -10.31 0.61 -19.53
CA ALA A 272 -10.68 2.02 -19.52
C ALA A 272 -11.44 2.36 -20.80
N GLN A 273 -12.75 2.62 -20.67
CA GLN A 273 -13.64 2.98 -21.77
C GLN A 273 -13.70 1.94 -22.92
N GLN A 274 -13.22 0.71 -22.68
CA GLN A 274 -12.97 -0.29 -23.72
C GLN A 274 -12.08 0.24 -24.86
N CYS A 275 -11.19 1.19 -24.55
CA CYS A 275 -10.27 1.73 -25.54
C CYS A 275 -9.09 0.79 -25.77
N ALA A 276 -8.55 0.85 -26.99
CA ALA A 276 -7.40 0.07 -27.39
C ALA A 276 -6.31 0.95 -28.00
N GLN A 277 -5.06 0.65 -27.66
CA GLN A 277 -3.87 1.37 -28.11
C GLN A 277 -3.09 0.53 -29.12
N HIS A 278 -2.43 1.17 -30.08
CA HIS A 278 -1.54 0.51 -31.02
C HIS A 278 -0.46 -0.33 -30.32
N CYS A 279 -0.26 -1.58 -30.73
CA CYS A 279 0.60 -2.56 -30.04
C CYS A 279 2.07 -2.17 -30.00
N SER A 280 2.51 -1.19 -30.79
CA SER A 280 3.86 -0.63 -30.71
C SER A 280 4.09 0.30 -29.51
N ALA A 281 3.03 0.76 -28.83
CA ALA A 281 3.12 1.65 -27.68
C ALA A 281 3.88 0.98 -26.52
N GLN A 282 4.66 1.75 -25.77
CA GLN A 282 5.43 1.26 -24.62
C GLN A 282 4.61 1.49 -23.35
N LEU A 283 3.90 0.47 -22.89
CA LEU A 283 3.06 0.52 -21.68
C LEU A 283 3.51 -0.58 -20.69
N PRO A 284 3.31 -0.36 -19.37
CA PRO A 284 3.49 -1.40 -18.38
C PRO A 284 2.37 -2.46 -18.45
N ILE A 285 2.52 -3.50 -17.64
CA ILE A 285 1.49 -4.53 -17.39
C ILE A 285 1.19 -4.57 -15.88
N TYR A 286 0.00 -5.02 -15.49
CA TYR A 286 -0.23 -5.36 -14.07
C TYR A 286 0.28 -6.77 -13.78
N CYS A 287 0.83 -6.96 -12.59
CA CYS A 287 1.28 -8.24 -12.07
C CYS A 287 0.54 -8.56 -10.77
N PHE A 288 -0.03 -9.76 -10.69
CA PHE A 288 -0.83 -10.23 -9.57
C PHE A 288 -0.19 -11.46 -8.96
N GLN A 289 0.08 -11.42 -7.66
CA GLN A 289 0.58 -12.57 -6.92
C GLN A 289 -0.44 -13.72 -6.96
N GLN A 290 0.03 -14.96 -7.10
CA GLN A 290 -0.79 -16.17 -7.19
C GLN A 290 -0.76 -16.98 -5.89
#